data_AF-A0A2P6VUZ0-F1
#
_entry.id   AF-A0A2P6VUZ0-F1
#
_cell.length_a   1.000
_cell.length_b   1.000
_cell.length_c   1.000
_cell.angle_alpha   90.00
_cell.angle_beta   90.00
_cell.angle_gamma   90.00
#
_symmetry.space_group_name_H-M   'P 1'
#
loop_
_entity.id
_entity.type
_entity.pdbx_description
1 polymer ?
#
loop_
_entity_poly.entity_id
_entity_poly.type
_entity_poly.pdbx_seq_one_letter_code
_entity_poly.pdbx_strand_id
1 'polypeptide(L)'
;MRVLVSLEGSREGGTRAAFAHLGFDALHVLATDPDGEAAQHVCELAEGLGAPVEVTGVPADDLMGAVETIQEAIADVDGEEVLAQINAGPDANLLSAAGMLACMNEGVPMHFLYEEGHTPLPILSEAPLERLLAEDERDQLVAFSEEDIELDAVDDHDKAALNGLKNRGLIEPDDGRLVLTELGRSYREHLRRR
;
A
#
# COMPACT_ATOMS: atom_id res chain seq x y z
N MET A 1 9.79 -16.98 3.75
CA MET A 1 10.71 -16.17 2.95
C MET A 1 10.55 -14.73 3.40
N ARG A 2 11.64 -13.97 3.40
CA ARG A 2 11.60 -12.55 3.71
C ARG A 2 11.83 -11.77 2.43
N VAL A 3 10.87 -10.95 2.03
CA VAL A 3 10.94 -10.17 0.79
C VAL A 3 11.20 -8.71 1.14
N LEU A 4 12.22 -8.13 0.50
CA LEU A 4 12.43 -6.69 0.56
C LEU A 4 11.75 -6.04 -0.66
N VAL A 5 10.84 -5.11 -0.41
CA VAL A 5 10.34 -4.15 -1.40
C VAL A 5 11.28 -2.95 -1.40
N SER A 6 12.02 -2.77 -2.49
CA SER A 6 13.00 -1.68 -2.66
C SER A 6 12.47 -0.65 -3.63
N LEU A 7 12.41 0.61 -3.22
CA LEU A 7 11.99 1.71 -4.08
C LEU A 7 13.21 2.33 -4.74
N GLU A 8 13.17 2.53 -6.07
CA GLU A 8 14.31 3.03 -6.86
C GLU A 8 13.91 4.16 -7.83
N GLY A 9 14.61 5.29 -7.75
CA GLY A 9 14.51 6.40 -8.69
C GLY A 9 15.51 6.28 -9.83
N SER A 10 16.04 7.40 -10.35
CA SER A 10 17.15 7.36 -11.31
C SER A 10 18.49 6.95 -10.69
N ARG A 11 18.54 6.78 -9.36
CA ARG A 11 19.71 6.34 -8.61
C ARG A 11 19.31 5.35 -7.54
N GLU A 12 20.25 4.46 -7.22
CA GLU A 12 20.11 3.45 -6.18
C GLU A 12 19.75 4.08 -4.81
N GLY A 13 18.63 3.64 -4.25
CA GLY A 13 18.01 4.09 -3.00
C GLY A 13 18.65 3.53 -1.73
N GLY A 14 19.96 3.33 -1.71
CA GLY A 14 20.65 2.70 -0.57
C GLY A 14 20.43 1.19 -0.49
N THR A 15 20.06 0.54 -1.60
CA THR A 15 19.81 -0.90 -1.71
C THR A 15 21.01 -1.75 -1.27
N ARG A 16 22.24 -1.30 -1.53
CA ARG A 16 23.47 -1.89 -0.98
C ARG A 16 23.47 -1.95 0.54
N ALA A 17 23.01 -0.89 1.21
CA ALA A 17 22.87 -0.88 2.65
C ALA A 17 21.77 -1.86 3.09
N ALA A 18 20.73 -2.05 2.27
CA ALA A 18 19.68 -3.03 2.53
C ALA A 18 20.24 -4.45 2.59
N PHE A 19 21.05 -4.83 1.59
CA PHE A 19 21.73 -6.13 1.55
C PHE A 19 22.66 -6.33 2.76
N ALA A 20 23.35 -5.27 3.19
CA ALA A 20 24.26 -5.34 4.32
C ALA A 20 23.56 -5.47 5.68
N HIS A 21 22.35 -4.92 5.83
CA HIS A 21 21.76 -4.67 7.15
C HIS A 21 20.38 -5.26 7.38
N LEU A 22 19.53 -5.40 6.37
CA LEU A 22 18.14 -5.80 6.57
C LEU A 22 17.94 -7.31 6.58
N GLY A 23 18.74 -8.06 5.82
CA GLY A 23 18.66 -9.52 5.73
C GLY A 23 17.33 -10.00 5.14
N PHE A 24 17.33 -10.36 3.86
CA PHE A 24 16.16 -10.82 3.11
C PHE A 24 16.55 -11.96 2.15
N ASP A 25 15.55 -12.73 1.73
CA ASP A 25 15.70 -13.90 0.87
C ASP A 25 15.43 -13.57 -0.60
N ALA A 26 14.56 -12.59 -0.87
CA ALA A 26 14.18 -12.14 -2.22
C ALA A 26 13.98 -10.63 -2.27
N LEU A 27 14.11 -10.05 -3.46
CA LEU A 27 14.01 -8.61 -3.71
C LEU A 27 12.92 -8.31 -4.74
N HIS A 28 12.05 -7.36 -4.41
CA HIS A 28 11.12 -6.76 -5.36
C HIS A 28 11.48 -5.30 -5.54
N VAL A 29 11.98 -4.94 -6.71
CA VAL A 29 12.39 -3.60 -7.07
C VAL A 29 11.21 -2.85 -7.70
N LEU A 30 10.78 -1.78 -7.06
CA LEU A 30 9.75 -0.88 -7.57
C LEU A 30 10.43 0.39 -8.08
N ALA A 31 10.50 0.54 -9.40
CA ALA A 31 11.35 1.54 -10.04
C ALA A 31 10.54 2.51 -10.90
N THR A 32 10.91 3.80 -10.88
CA THR A 32 10.35 4.79 -11.83
C THR A 32 10.80 4.55 -13.27
N ASP A 33 11.97 3.90 -13.43
CA ASP A 33 12.53 3.48 -14.70
C ASP A 33 13.06 2.04 -14.54
N PRO A 34 12.22 1.01 -14.75
CA PRO A 34 12.57 -0.39 -14.49
C PRO A 34 13.69 -0.91 -15.42
N ASP A 35 13.88 -0.28 -16.57
CA ASP A 35 14.96 -0.59 -17.52
C ASP A 35 16.18 0.33 -17.31
N GLY A 36 16.14 1.25 -16.34
CA GLY A 36 17.18 2.24 -16.07
C GLY A 36 18.42 1.67 -15.38
N GLU A 37 19.51 2.45 -15.39
CA GLU A 37 20.82 2.05 -14.82
C GLU A 37 20.71 1.68 -13.33
N ALA A 38 19.90 2.40 -12.55
CA ALA A 38 19.71 2.13 -11.13
C ALA A 38 19.05 0.76 -10.89
N ALA A 39 17.94 0.47 -11.57
CA ALA A 39 17.24 -0.80 -11.46
C ALA A 39 18.12 -1.97 -11.94
N GLN A 40 18.81 -1.82 -13.08
CA GLN A 40 19.74 -2.83 -13.59
C GLN A 40 20.85 -3.14 -12.59
N HIS A 41 21.48 -2.11 -12.02
CA HIS A 41 22.56 -2.29 -11.06
C HIS A 41 22.09 -2.96 -9.76
N VAL A 42 20.87 -2.67 -9.30
CA VAL A 42 20.25 -3.40 -8.17
C VAL A 42 20.02 -4.87 -8.51
N CYS A 43 19.53 -5.18 -9.72
CA CYS A 43 19.37 -6.56 -10.17
C CYS A 43 20.72 -7.30 -10.22
N GLU A 44 21.76 -6.68 -10.77
CA GLU A 44 23.12 -7.27 -10.81
C GLU A 44 23.65 -7.58 -9.40
N LEU A 45 23.39 -6.69 -8.43
CA LEU A 45 23.73 -6.92 -7.02
C LEU A 45 22.95 -8.11 -6.42
N ALA A 46 21.63 -8.16 -6.67
CA ALA A 46 20.77 -9.24 -6.20
C ALA A 46 21.19 -10.60 -6.77
N GLU A 47 21.42 -10.66 -8.09
CA GLU A 47 21.90 -11.84 -8.80
C GLU A 47 23.26 -12.30 -8.27
N GLY A 48 24.20 -11.36 -8.07
CA GLY A 48 25.52 -11.65 -7.51
C GLY A 48 25.47 -12.23 -6.08
N LEU A 49 24.40 -11.96 -5.34
CA LEU A 49 24.15 -12.48 -4.00
C LEU A 49 23.23 -13.72 -3.98
N GLY A 50 22.72 -14.13 -5.15
CA GLY A 50 21.80 -15.27 -5.28
C GLY A 50 20.39 -15.02 -4.76
N ALA A 51 20.01 -13.76 -4.57
CA ALA A 51 18.64 -13.39 -4.21
C ALA A 51 17.78 -13.30 -5.49
N PRO A 52 16.64 -14.00 -5.56
CA PRO A 52 15.66 -13.78 -6.63
C PRO A 52 15.24 -12.31 -6.66
N VAL A 53 15.16 -11.76 -7.86
CA VAL A 53 14.78 -10.36 -8.07
C VAL A 53 13.62 -10.26 -9.05
N GLU A 54 12.62 -9.46 -8.69
CA GLU A 54 11.54 -9.02 -9.55
C GLU A 54 11.60 -7.50 -9.69
N VAL A 55 11.26 -6.96 -10.86
CA VAL A 55 11.25 -5.52 -11.12
C VAL A 55 9.88 -5.11 -11.67
N THR A 56 9.28 -4.12 -11.04
CA THR A 56 8.00 -3.53 -11.45
C THR A 56 8.18 -2.03 -11.69
N GLY A 57 7.68 -1.56 -12.82
CA GLY A 57 7.63 -0.14 -13.12
C GLY A 57 6.53 0.56 -12.32
N VAL A 58 6.85 1.71 -11.73
CA VAL A 58 5.91 2.53 -10.95
C VAL A 58 5.77 3.91 -11.60
N PRO A 59 4.55 4.45 -11.76
CA PRO A 59 4.36 5.79 -12.31
C PRO A 59 4.99 6.85 -11.39
N ALA A 60 5.90 7.65 -11.95
CA ALA A 60 6.67 8.65 -11.19
C ALA A 60 5.94 10.00 -11.02
N ASP A 61 4.88 10.21 -11.79
CA ASP A 61 4.11 11.46 -11.89
C ASP A 61 2.68 11.34 -11.33
N ASP A 62 2.26 10.13 -10.94
CA ASP A 62 0.97 9.84 -10.34
C ASP A 62 1.14 9.19 -8.95
N LEU A 63 0.92 9.98 -7.90
CA LEU A 63 1.04 9.50 -6.52
C LEU A 63 0.07 8.35 -6.22
N MET A 64 -1.18 8.43 -6.70
CA MET A 64 -2.19 7.42 -6.35
C MET A 64 -1.95 6.14 -7.14
N GLY A 65 -1.66 6.25 -8.43
CA GLY A 65 -1.25 5.09 -9.23
C GLY A 65 0.01 4.41 -8.69
N ALA A 66 0.96 5.19 -8.15
CA ALA A 66 2.14 4.63 -7.49
C ALA A 66 1.79 3.87 -6.21
N VAL A 67 0.91 4.44 -5.37
CA VAL A 67 0.43 3.77 -4.15
C VAL A 67 -0.26 2.45 -4.49
N GLU A 68 -1.16 2.44 -5.46
CA GLU A 68 -1.88 1.24 -5.90
C GLU A 68 -0.90 0.16 -6.41
N THR A 69 0.05 0.53 -7.27
CA THR A 69 1.07 -0.39 -7.79
C THR A 69 1.92 -1.00 -6.66
N ILE A 70 2.32 -0.19 -5.68
CA ILE A 70 3.10 -0.68 -4.52
C ILE A 70 2.25 -1.62 -3.65
N GLN A 71 0.96 -1.34 -3.46
CA GLN A 71 0.06 -2.21 -2.70
C GLN A 71 -0.17 -3.55 -3.39
N GLU A 72 -0.32 -3.55 -4.71
CA GLU A 72 -0.40 -4.77 -5.52
C GLU A 72 0.87 -5.60 -5.38
N ALA A 73 2.04 -4.98 -5.49
CA ALA A 73 3.33 -5.66 -5.29
C ALA A 73 3.47 -6.26 -3.88
N ILE A 74 3.02 -5.55 -2.83
CA ILE A 74 3.00 -6.07 -1.45
C ILE A 74 2.02 -7.24 -1.30
N ALA A 75 0.87 -7.19 -1.98
CA ALA A 75 -0.13 -8.24 -1.92
C ALA A 75 0.29 -9.51 -2.70
N ASP A 76 1.05 -9.36 -3.79
CA ASP A 76 1.51 -10.47 -4.63
C ASP A 76 2.54 -11.37 -3.92
N VAL A 77 3.20 -10.87 -2.87
CA VAL A 77 4.15 -11.63 -2.04
C VAL A 77 3.49 -12.33 -0.84
N ASP A 78 2.21 -12.69 -0.97
CA ASP A 78 1.36 -13.29 0.08
C ASP A 78 2.02 -14.46 0.82
N GLY A 79 1.85 -14.48 2.15
CA GLY A 79 2.41 -15.49 3.05
C GLY A 79 3.88 -15.29 3.44
N GLU A 80 4.54 -14.23 2.95
CA GLU A 80 5.95 -13.93 3.22
C GLU A 80 6.13 -12.76 4.20
N GLU A 81 7.30 -12.69 4.87
CA GLU A 81 7.65 -11.54 5.71
C GLU A 81 8.13 -10.38 4.82
N VAL A 82 7.29 -9.37 4.64
CA VAL A 82 7.62 -8.21 3.80
C VAL A 82 8.30 -7.11 4.62
N LEU A 83 9.38 -6.57 4.09
CA LEU A 83 10.00 -5.32 4.55
C LEU A 83 10.00 -4.32 3.40
N ALA A 84 10.00 -3.04 3.72
CA ALA A 84 10.16 -1.99 2.71
C ALA A 84 11.37 -1.09 3.01
N GLN A 85 12.12 -0.75 1.97
CA GLN A 85 13.07 0.37 1.93
C GLN A 85 12.37 1.58 1.32
N ILE A 86 12.38 2.74 1.99
CA ILE A 86 11.51 3.86 1.61
C ILE A 86 12.21 5.06 0.97
N ASN A 87 13.52 5.01 0.81
CA ASN A 87 14.32 6.12 0.28
C ASN A 87 14.74 5.86 -1.16
N ALA A 88 13.89 6.20 -2.14
CA ALA A 88 14.08 5.91 -3.56
C ALA A 88 15.15 6.76 -4.29
N GLY A 89 16.11 7.33 -3.57
CA GLY A 89 17.02 8.33 -4.10
C GLY A 89 16.41 9.76 -4.15
N PRO A 90 17.23 10.79 -4.41
CA PRO A 90 16.87 12.19 -4.19
C PRO A 90 15.83 12.75 -5.18
N ASP A 91 15.66 12.11 -6.32
CA ASP A 91 14.78 12.52 -7.42
C ASP A 91 13.41 11.82 -7.40
N ALA A 92 13.26 10.72 -6.66
CA ALA A 92 12.03 9.96 -6.55
C ALA A 92 11.34 10.15 -5.19
N ASN A 93 11.24 11.42 -4.75
CA ASN A 93 10.54 11.77 -3.51
C ASN A 93 9.06 11.35 -3.53
N LEU A 94 8.41 11.41 -4.70
CA LEU A 94 7.03 10.95 -4.87
C LEU A 94 6.91 9.44 -4.65
N LEU A 95 7.83 8.65 -5.21
CA LEU A 95 7.87 7.20 -4.99
C LEU A 95 8.10 6.86 -3.52
N SER A 96 9.01 7.58 -2.85
CA SER A 96 9.24 7.43 -1.40
C SER A 96 7.97 7.75 -0.60
N ALA A 97 7.23 8.80 -0.97
CA ALA A 97 5.96 9.15 -0.33
C ALA A 97 4.87 8.09 -0.58
N ALA A 98 4.75 7.62 -1.82
CA ALA A 98 3.83 6.54 -2.19
C ALA A 98 4.13 5.26 -1.40
N GLY A 99 5.41 4.88 -1.31
CA GLY A 99 5.87 3.72 -0.55
C GLY A 99 5.53 3.82 0.93
N MET A 100 5.73 4.98 1.55
CA MET A 100 5.30 5.20 2.94
C MET A 100 3.79 4.98 3.11
N LEU A 101 2.97 5.57 2.24
CA LEU A 101 1.51 5.45 2.32
C LEU A 101 1.04 4.00 2.13
N ALA A 102 1.54 3.31 1.10
CA ALA A 102 1.21 1.93 0.81
C ALA A 102 1.62 1.00 1.96
N CYS A 103 2.85 1.11 2.46
CA CYS A 103 3.35 0.28 3.56
C CYS A 103 2.60 0.55 4.86
N MET A 104 2.24 1.80 5.15
CA MET A 104 1.39 2.12 6.31
C MET A 104 0.01 1.47 6.21
N ASN A 105 -0.59 1.45 5.01
CA ASN A 105 -1.88 0.80 4.79
C ASN A 105 -1.82 -0.72 4.96
N GLU A 106 -0.75 -1.34 4.46
CA GLU A 106 -0.54 -2.78 4.51
C GLU A 106 0.11 -3.27 5.81
N GLY A 107 0.46 -2.37 6.72
CA GLY A 107 1.14 -2.74 7.97
C GLY A 107 2.55 -3.30 7.76
N VAL A 108 3.18 -2.98 6.64
CA VAL A 108 4.53 -3.45 6.29
C VAL A 108 5.59 -2.64 7.07
N PRO A 109 6.52 -3.30 7.78
CA PRO A 109 7.65 -2.64 8.41
C PRO A 109 8.53 -1.89 7.41
N MET A 110 8.82 -0.64 7.73
CA MET A 110 9.52 0.28 6.85
C MET A 110 10.91 0.63 7.39
N HIS A 111 11.88 0.78 6.50
CA HIS A 111 13.26 1.11 6.84
C HIS A 111 13.78 2.26 5.98
N PHE A 112 14.34 3.29 6.63
CA PHE A 112 15.12 4.31 5.97
C PHE A 112 16.60 3.91 5.99
N LEU A 113 17.21 3.79 4.83
CA LEU A 113 18.60 3.35 4.67
C LEU A 113 19.57 4.51 4.51
N TYR A 114 20.77 4.35 5.03
CA TYR A 114 21.91 5.25 4.84
C TYR A 114 23.20 4.41 4.81
N GLU A 115 24.31 4.98 4.35
CA GLU A 115 25.54 4.22 4.06
C GLU A 115 26.02 3.32 5.21
N GLU A 116 25.83 3.76 6.46
CA GLU A 116 26.33 3.07 7.66
C GLU A 116 25.25 2.29 8.43
N GLY A 117 24.01 2.20 7.92
CA GLY A 117 22.96 1.47 8.62
C GLY A 117 21.54 1.75 8.16
N HIS A 118 20.60 1.51 9.07
CA HIS A 118 19.19 1.77 8.83
C HIS A 118 18.48 2.26 10.09
N THR A 119 17.43 3.05 9.87
CA THR A 119 16.48 3.44 10.91
C THR A 119 15.13 2.82 10.57
N PRO A 120 14.57 1.92 11.42
CA PRO A 120 13.19 1.51 11.25
C PRO A 120 12.28 2.73 11.42
N LEU A 121 11.37 2.93 10.47
CA LEU A 121 10.38 3.98 10.57
C LEU A 121 9.24 3.54 11.49
N PRO A 122 8.61 4.48 12.23
CA PRO A 122 7.50 4.15 13.09
C PRO A 122 6.33 3.60 12.27
N ILE A 123 5.88 2.40 12.62
CA ILE A 123 4.61 1.88 12.14
C ILE A 123 3.52 2.67 12.86
N LEU A 124 2.59 3.27 12.12
CA LEU A 124 1.38 3.87 12.71
C LEU A 124 0.44 2.74 13.14
N SER A 125 0.80 2.07 14.24
CA SER A 125 0.13 0.87 14.76
C SER A 125 -1.29 1.13 15.31
N GLU A 126 -1.79 2.36 15.23
CA GLU A 126 -3.07 2.75 15.81
C GLU A 126 -4.14 3.25 14.82
N ALA A 127 -3.85 3.34 13.52
CA ALA A 127 -4.89 3.60 12.53
C ALA A 127 -4.74 2.72 11.28
N PRO A 128 -4.89 1.39 11.39
CA PRO A 128 -5.35 0.66 10.21
C PRO A 128 -6.65 1.30 9.74
N LEU A 129 -6.87 1.39 8.43
CA LEU A 129 -8.10 1.88 7.82
C LEU A 129 -9.36 1.30 8.49
N GLU A 130 -9.25 0.06 8.95
CA GLU A 130 -10.23 -0.69 9.73
C GLU A 130 -10.70 0.06 10.99
N ARG A 131 -9.84 0.80 11.69
CA ARG A 131 -10.21 1.59 12.89
C ARG A 131 -10.84 2.94 12.57
N LEU A 132 -10.82 3.39 11.31
CA LEU A 132 -11.55 4.60 10.90
C LEU A 132 -13.07 4.37 10.88
N LEU A 133 -13.45 3.10 10.72
CA LEU A 133 -14.82 2.64 10.75
C LEU A 133 -15.09 1.88 12.06
N ALA A 134 -16.22 2.20 12.68
CA ALA A 134 -16.76 1.36 13.73
C ALA A 134 -17.11 -0.02 13.15
N GLU A 135 -17.22 -1.05 14.00
CA GLU A 135 -17.43 -2.44 13.56
C GLU A 135 -18.71 -2.60 12.73
N ASP A 136 -19.79 -1.95 13.16
CA ASP A 136 -21.06 -1.84 12.45
C ASP A 136 -20.95 -1.09 11.11
N GLU A 137 -20.16 -0.01 11.04
CA GLU A 137 -19.88 0.69 9.79
C GLU A 137 -19.12 -0.21 8.79
N ARG A 138 -18.16 -1.01 9.27
CA ARG A 138 -17.43 -1.98 8.42
C ARG A 138 -18.37 -3.07 7.90
N ASP A 139 -19.14 -3.68 8.78
CA ASP A 139 -20.07 -4.75 8.43
C ASP A 139 -21.08 -4.26 7.39
N GLN A 140 -21.62 -3.06 7.57
CA GLN A 140 -22.53 -2.42 6.61
C GLN A 140 -21.85 -2.10 5.28
N LEU A 141 -20.61 -1.62 5.30
CA LEU A 141 -19.87 -1.33 4.06
C LEU A 141 -19.56 -2.60 3.26
N VAL A 142 -19.21 -3.71 3.93
CA VAL A 142 -18.97 -5.03 3.31
C VAL A 142 -20.27 -5.64 2.79
N ALA A 143 -21.36 -5.52 3.56
CA ALA A 143 -22.69 -6.01 3.23
C ALA A 143 -23.39 -5.19 2.14
N PHE A 144 -22.92 -3.97 1.86
CA PHE A 144 -23.43 -3.11 0.79
C PHE A 144 -23.34 -3.85 -0.56
N SER A 145 -24.47 -4.36 -1.04
CA SER A 145 -24.57 -4.98 -2.36
C SER A 145 -24.34 -3.94 -3.46
N GLU A 146 -24.01 -4.38 -4.66
CA GLU A 146 -23.99 -3.49 -5.84
C GLU A 146 -25.40 -2.99 -6.22
N GLU A 147 -26.44 -3.52 -5.57
CA GLU A 147 -27.82 -3.09 -5.70
C GLU A 147 -28.22 -2.17 -4.55
N ASP A 148 -28.90 -1.07 -4.92
CA ASP A 148 -29.27 0.08 -4.11
C ASP A 148 -30.05 -0.27 -2.83
N ILE A 149 -29.69 0.37 -1.69
CA ILE A 149 -30.45 0.25 -0.44
C ILE A 149 -31.56 1.32 -0.40
N GLU A 150 -32.82 0.91 -0.32
CA GLU A 150 -33.96 1.81 -0.05
C GLU A 150 -33.92 2.27 1.41
N LEU A 151 -33.84 3.60 1.62
CA LEU A 151 -33.72 4.24 2.93
C LEU A 151 -34.85 3.90 3.90
N ASP A 152 -36.04 3.55 3.39
CA ASP A 152 -37.24 3.26 4.17
C ASP A 152 -37.27 1.83 4.74
N ALA A 153 -36.38 0.94 4.28
CA ALA A 153 -36.29 -0.46 4.72
C ALA A 153 -35.24 -0.70 5.81
N VAL A 154 -34.46 0.33 6.18
CA VAL A 154 -33.33 0.21 7.10
C VAL A 154 -33.78 0.37 8.55
N ASP A 155 -33.38 -0.55 9.42
CA ASP A 155 -33.67 -0.47 10.84
C ASP A 155 -32.94 0.73 11.52
N ASP A 156 -33.37 1.11 12.71
CA ASP A 156 -32.78 2.26 13.41
C ASP A 156 -31.33 2.02 13.87
N HIS A 157 -30.89 0.76 13.96
CA HIS A 157 -29.51 0.39 14.31
C HIS A 157 -28.56 0.64 13.13
N ASP A 158 -28.99 0.27 11.93
CA ASP A 158 -28.24 0.40 10.69
C ASP A 158 -28.17 1.86 10.21
N LYS A 159 -29.15 2.70 10.58
CA LYS A 159 -29.11 4.15 10.28
C LYS A 159 -27.91 4.87 10.89
N ALA A 160 -27.42 4.45 12.05
CA ALA A 160 -26.26 5.08 12.68
C ALA A 160 -24.98 4.79 11.87
N ALA A 161 -24.77 3.53 11.51
CA ALA A 161 -23.67 3.09 10.67
C ALA A 161 -23.71 3.73 9.28
N LEU A 162 -24.87 3.74 8.61
CA LEU A 162 -25.03 4.39 7.31
C LEU A 162 -24.78 5.90 7.37
N ASN A 163 -25.23 6.59 8.41
CA ASN A 163 -24.89 8.02 8.60
C ASN A 163 -23.39 8.21 8.81
N GLY A 164 -22.74 7.30 9.53
CA GLY A 164 -21.30 7.27 9.71
C GLY A 164 -20.53 7.11 8.39
N LEU A 165 -20.95 6.17 7.55
CA LEU A 165 -20.41 5.96 6.20
C LEU A 165 -20.65 7.17 5.29
N LYS A 166 -21.84 7.78 5.37
CA LYS A 166 -22.21 8.98 4.61
C LYS A 166 -21.36 10.19 5.00
N ASN A 167 -21.17 10.43 6.30
CA ASN A 167 -20.35 11.55 6.81
C ASN A 167 -18.88 11.44 6.40
N ARG A 168 -18.41 10.21 6.12
CA ARG A 168 -17.06 9.93 5.62
C ARG A 168 -16.98 9.90 4.10
N GLY A 169 -18.08 10.14 3.38
CA GLY A 169 -18.12 10.16 1.92
C GLY A 169 -17.96 8.78 1.27
N LEU A 170 -18.23 7.70 1.99
CA LEU A 170 -18.16 6.32 1.46
C LEU A 170 -19.46 5.91 0.76
N ILE A 171 -20.57 6.51 1.16
CA ILE A 171 -21.87 6.37 0.50
C ILE A 171 -22.49 7.74 0.29
N GLU A 172 -23.31 7.86 -0.74
CA GLU A 172 -24.02 9.09 -1.06
C GLU A 172 -25.47 8.82 -1.47
N PRO A 173 -26.38 9.80 -1.30
CA PRO A 173 -27.74 9.66 -1.78
C PRO A 173 -27.80 9.83 -3.31
N ASP A 174 -28.44 8.88 -3.99
CA ASP A 174 -28.75 8.95 -5.43
C ASP A 174 -30.20 8.50 -5.66
N ASP A 175 -31.01 9.36 -6.30
CA ASP A 175 -32.44 9.15 -6.60
C ASP A 175 -33.27 8.45 -5.49
N GLY A 176 -33.13 8.91 -4.24
CA GLY A 176 -33.87 8.37 -3.08
C GLY A 176 -33.29 7.08 -2.48
N ARG A 177 -32.12 6.65 -2.95
CA ARG A 177 -31.36 5.49 -2.48
C ARG A 177 -30.01 5.90 -1.94
N LEU A 178 -29.31 4.99 -1.27
CA LEU A 178 -27.90 5.14 -0.93
C LEU A 178 -27.07 4.27 -1.87
N VAL A 179 -26.02 4.87 -2.43
CA VAL A 179 -25.06 4.19 -3.33
C VAL A 179 -23.64 4.35 -2.82
N LEU A 180 -22.76 3.40 -3.17
CA LEU A 180 -21.33 3.52 -2.88
C LEU A 180 -20.68 4.57 -3.77
N THR A 181 -19.89 5.46 -3.16
CA THR A 181 -18.96 6.32 -3.90
C THR A 181 -17.78 5.49 -4.42
N GLU A 182 -16.96 6.08 -5.29
CA GLU A 182 -15.70 5.45 -5.73
C GLU A 182 -14.80 5.07 -4.54
N LEU A 183 -14.68 5.99 -3.57
CA LEU A 183 -13.96 5.75 -2.32
C LEU A 183 -14.58 4.62 -1.50
N GLY A 184 -15.92 4.57 -1.41
CA GLY A 184 -16.64 3.49 -0.74
C GLY A 184 -16.41 2.12 -1.37
N ARG A 185 -16.37 2.04 -2.71
CA ARG A 185 -16.06 0.79 -3.43
C ARG A 185 -14.65 0.33 -3.14
N SER A 186 -13.67 1.23 -3.21
CA SER A 186 -12.26 0.94 -2.89
C SER A 186 -12.09 0.44 -1.45
N TYR A 187 -12.71 1.11 -0.47
CA TYR A 187 -12.69 0.67 0.93
C TYR A 187 -13.34 -0.70 1.13
N ARG A 188 -14.49 -0.95 0.48
CA ARG A 188 -15.19 -2.24 0.54
C ARG A 188 -14.33 -3.36 -0.01
N GLU A 189 -13.65 -3.14 -1.14
CA GLU A 189 -12.76 -4.13 -1.74
C GLU A 189 -11.58 -4.44 -0.84
N HIS A 190 -10.95 -3.42 -0.26
CA HIS A 190 -9.86 -3.60 0.70
C HIS A 190 -10.31 -4.45 1.91
N LEU A 191 -11.47 -4.14 2.51
CA LEU A 191 -12.02 -4.90 3.63
C LEU A 191 -12.38 -6.35 3.27
N ARG A 192 -12.69 -6.67 2.00
CA ARG A 192 -12.99 -8.04 1.55
C ARG A 192 -11.76 -8.90 1.27
N ARG A 193 -10.58 -8.29 1.08
CA ARG A 193 -9.31 -8.99 0.82
C ARG A 193 -8.63 -9.47 2.11
N ARG A 194 -9.10 -9.03 3.29
CA ARG A 194 -8.62 -9.43 4.61
C ARG A 194 -9.60 -10.38 5.29
#